data_AF-A0A0F8YWI5-F1
#
_entry.id   AF-A0A0F8YWI5-F1
#
_cell.length_a   1.000
_cell.length_b   1.000
_cell.length_c   1.000
_cell.angle_alpha   90.00
_cell.angle_beta   90.00
_cell.angle_gamma   90.00
#
_symmetry.space_group_name_H-M   'P 1'
#
loop_
_entity.id
_entity.type
_entity.pdbx_description
1 polymer ?
#
loop_
_entity_poly.entity_id
_entity_poly.type
_entity_poly.pdbx_seq_one_letter_code
_entity_poly.pdbx_strand_id
1 'polypeptide(L)'
;MNWSDLGKNIIRFGAPILGGAVAGPAGAALGGTLATMFGANPEDPKDIYKKMKADPEVAVKLLQIQSNERIKIAETDKANFEIKVGDVKSARA
;
A
#
# COMPACT_ATOMS: atom_id res chain seq x y z
N MET A 1 -4.41 12.76 16.10
CA MET A 1 -4.53 12.03 14.84
C MET A 1 -3.76 10.76 15.02
N ASN A 2 -4.48 9.67 14.82
CA ASN A 2 -3.99 8.31 14.98
C ASN A 2 -3.88 7.66 13.58
N TRP A 3 -3.36 6.43 13.50
CA TRP A 3 -3.25 5.67 12.25
C TRP A 3 -4.56 5.56 11.47
N SER A 4 -5.68 5.39 12.17
CA SER A 4 -7.02 5.38 11.56
C SER A 4 -7.37 6.70 10.86
N ASP A 5 -7.01 7.84 11.46
CA ASP A 5 -7.24 9.15 10.83
C ASP A 5 -6.33 9.33 9.61
N LEU A 6 -5.10 8.81 9.66
CA LEU A 6 -4.16 8.87 8.53
C LEU A 6 -4.71 8.09 7.35
N GLY A 7 -5.15 6.86 7.59
CA GLY A 7 -5.77 6.04 6.56
C GLY A 7 -6.98 6.71 5.93
N LYS A 8 -7.89 7.29 6.73
CA LYS A 8 -9.05 8.04 6.20
C LYS A 8 -8.63 9.21 5.31
N ASN A 9 -7.56 9.93 5.66
CA ASN A 9 -7.04 11.00 4.81
C ASN A 9 -6.42 10.46 3.52
N ILE A 10 -5.68 9.36 3.57
CA ILE A 10 -5.14 8.68 2.38
C ILE A 10 -6.26 8.23 1.43
N ILE A 11 -7.37 7.71 1.96
CA ILE A 11 -8.56 7.38 1.15
C ILE A 11 -9.08 8.63 0.44
N ARG A 12 -9.16 9.77 1.14
CA ARG A 12 -9.61 11.05 0.55
C ARG A 12 -8.68 11.57 -0.54
N PHE A 13 -7.39 11.25 -0.47
CA PHE A 13 -6.42 11.55 -1.54
C PHE A 13 -6.52 10.62 -2.76
N GLY A 14 -7.44 9.65 -2.76
CA GLY A 14 -7.70 8.78 -3.90
C GLY A 14 -7.01 7.42 -3.84
N ALA A 15 -6.42 7.04 -2.71
CA ALA A 15 -5.76 5.74 -2.53
C ALA A 15 -6.52 4.83 -1.54
N PRO A 16 -7.70 4.28 -1.92
CA PRO A 16 -8.58 3.56 -1.00
C PRO A 16 -7.97 2.28 -0.40
N ILE A 17 -7.26 1.48 -1.19
CA ILE A 17 -6.63 0.23 -0.73
C ILE A 17 -5.57 0.53 0.34
N LEU A 18 -4.67 1.47 0.03
CA LEU A 18 -3.63 1.90 0.96
C LEU A 18 -4.21 2.52 2.21
N GLY A 19 -5.19 3.41 2.08
CA GLY A 19 -5.79 4.06 3.23
C GLY A 19 -6.56 3.09 4.13
N GLY A 20 -7.19 2.06 3.55
CA GLY A 20 -7.78 0.96 4.32
C GLY A 20 -6.73 0.15 5.08
N ALA A 21 -5.62 -0.18 4.43
CA ALA A 21 -4.52 -0.92 5.05
C ALA A 21 -3.83 -0.10 6.16
N VAL A 22 -3.66 1.21 5.96
CA VAL A 22 -3.10 2.14 6.95
C VAL A 22 -4.04 2.36 8.13
N ALA A 23 -5.36 2.39 7.90
CA ALA A 23 -6.33 2.53 8.97
C ALA A 23 -6.51 1.25 9.82
N GLY A 24 -6.02 0.11 9.33
CA GLY A 24 -6.09 -1.19 9.99
C GLY A 24 -4.91 -1.51 10.90
N PRO A 25 -4.85 -2.73 11.46
CA PRO A 25 -3.76 -3.17 12.35
C PRO A 25 -2.39 -3.20 11.67
N ALA A 26 -2.34 -3.27 10.33
CA ALA A 26 -1.12 -3.14 9.54
C ALA A 26 -0.62 -1.69 9.39
N GLY A 27 -1.32 -0.71 9.98
CA GLY A 27 -1.07 0.71 9.77
C GLY A 27 0.32 1.19 10.16
N ALA A 28 0.87 0.66 11.26
CA ALA A 28 2.22 0.99 11.69
C ALA A 28 3.29 0.50 10.68
N ALA A 29 3.09 -0.67 10.07
CA ALA A 29 4.01 -1.21 9.07
C ALA A 29 4.03 -0.37 7.78
N LEU A 30 2.85 0.07 7.33
CA LEU A 30 2.73 0.94 6.14
C LEU A 30 3.12 2.39 6.45
N GLY A 31 3.04 2.80 7.72
CA GLY A 31 3.53 4.09 8.20
C GLY A 31 5.00 4.32 7.88
N GLY A 32 5.85 3.31 8.07
CA GLY A 32 7.26 3.39 7.73
C GLY A 32 7.52 3.62 6.24
N THR A 33 6.77 2.96 5.36
CA THR A 33 6.85 3.13 3.91
C THR A 33 6.44 4.55 3.49
N LEU A 34 5.33 5.04 4.03
CA LEU A 34 4.85 6.40 3.76
C LEU A 34 5.83 7.46 4.27
N ALA A 35 6.34 7.27 5.49
CA ALA A 35 7.32 8.17 6.08
C ALA A 35 8.60 8.24 5.26
N THR A 36 9.09 7.10 4.75
CA THR A 36 10.25 7.05 3.85
C THR A 36 9.98 7.82 2.55
N MET A 37 8.78 7.66 1.96
CA MET A 37 8.42 8.33 0.72
C MET A 37 8.28 9.85 0.86
N PHE A 38 7.70 10.31 1.96
CA PHE A 38 7.42 11.73 2.20
C PHE A 38 8.46 12.43 3.09
N GLY A 39 9.51 11.73 3.51
CA GLY A 39 10.54 12.25 4.40
C GLY A 39 9.98 12.71 5.76
N ALA A 40 9.08 11.91 6.32
CA ALA A 40 8.42 12.15 7.60
C ALA A 40 8.95 11.21 8.69
N ASN A 41 8.56 11.46 9.93
CA ASN A 41 8.82 10.54 11.02
C ASN A 41 7.93 9.28 10.91
N PRO A 42 8.50 8.05 10.83
CA PRO A 42 7.74 6.80 10.70
C PRO A 42 6.83 6.48 11.89
N GLU A 43 7.10 7.06 13.06
CA GLU A 43 6.32 6.79 14.27
C GLU A 43 5.25 7.86 14.53
N ASP A 44 5.22 8.96 13.76
CA ASP A 44 4.26 10.05 13.94
C ASP A 44 3.31 10.18 12.74
N PRO A 45 2.07 9.64 12.85
CA PRO A 45 1.05 9.79 11.83
C PRO A 45 0.74 11.24 11.47
N LYS A 46 0.85 12.17 12.42
CA LYS A 46 0.59 13.59 12.17
C LYS A 46 1.66 14.19 11.28
N ASP A 47 2.92 13.84 11.51
CA ASP A 47 4.03 14.34 10.70
C ASP A 47 3.94 13.82 9.25
N ILE A 48 3.66 12.52 9.10
CA ILE A 48 3.40 11.91 7.78
C ILE A 48 2.29 12.66 7.04
N TYR A 49 1.17 12.92 7.70
CA TYR A 49 0.06 13.65 7.08
C TYR A 49 0.42 15.09 6.70
N LYS A 50 1.18 15.81 7.54
CA LYS A 50 1.63 17.17 7.22
C LYS A 50 2.53 17.18 5.99
N LYS A 51 3.49 16.25 5.92
CA LYS A 51 4.42 16.11 4.79
C LYS A 51 3.68 15.74 3.51
N MET A 52 2.77 14.78 3.60
CA MET A 52 1.87 14.43 2.50
C MET A 52 1.06 15.64 2.01
N LYS A 53 0.45 16.41 2.91
CA LYS A 53 -0.37 17.57 2.52
C LYS A 53 0.47 18.71 1.91
N ALA A 54 1.72 18.84 2.32
CA ALA A 54 2.65 19.81 1.76
C ALA A 54 3.16 19.42 0.37
N ASP A 55 3.04 18.14 0.00
CA ASP A 55 3.49 17.62 -1.28
C ASP A 55 2.37 17.73 -2.34
N PRO A 56 2.57 18.51 -3.42
CA PRO A 56 1.58 18.63 -4.49
C PRO A 56 1.37 17.32 -5.27
N GLU A 57 2.32 16.40 -5.24
CA GLU A 57 2.27 15.12 -5.94
C GLU A 57 1.73 13.98 -5.06
N VAL A 58 1.20 14.29 -3.87
CA VAL A 58 0.74 13.29 -2.90
C VAL A 58 -0.21 12.25 -3.50
N ALA A 59 -1.20 12.68 -4.29
CA ALA A 59 -2.15 11.77 -4.91
C ALA A 59 -1.47 10.82 -5.91
N VAL A 60 -0.53 11.34 -6.71
CA VAL A 60 0.22 10.54 -7.71
C VAL A 60 1.12 9.52 -7.00
N LYS A 61 1.85 9.95 -5.97
CA LYS A 61 2.73 9.08 -5.18
C LYS A 61 1.96 7.97 -4.46
N LEU A 62 0.82 8.29 -3.85
CA LEU A 62 -0.05 7.29 -3.25
C LEU A 62 -0.63 6.31 -4.27
N LEU A 63 -1.07 6.80 -5.43
CA LEU A 63 -1.56 5.95 -6.52
C LEU A 63 -0.46 5.06 -7.09
N GLN A 64 0.78 5.54 -7.15
CA GLN A 64 1.93 4.76 -7.58
C GLN A 64 2.20 3.61 -6.61
N ILE A 65 2.21 3.87 -5.29
CA ILE A 65 2.33 2.79 -4.29
C ILE A 65 1.19 1.78 -4.49
N GLN A 66 -0.05 2.24 -4.61
CA GLN A 66 -1.20 1.35 -4.75
C GLN A 66 -1.13 0.52 -6.02
N SER A 67 -0.67 1.11 -7.12
CA SER A 67 -0.51 0.43 -8.41
C SER A 67 0.59 -0.63 -8.32
N ASN A 68 1.71 -0.30 -7.68
CA ASN A 68 2.79 -1.26 -7.45
C ASN A 68 2.34 -2.45 -6.59
N GLU A 69 1.51 -2.21 -5.57
CA GLU A 69 0.90 -3.30 -4.79
C GLU A 69 -0.04 -4.16 -5.62
N ARG A 70 -0.88 -3.55 -6.47
CA ARG A 70 -1.77 -4.32 -7.38
C ARG A 70 -0.99 -5.15 -8.39
N ILE A 71 0.12 -4.63 -8.91
CA ILE A 71 1.01 -5.39 -9.81
C ILE A 71 1.57 -6.61 -9.09
N LYS A 72 2.08 -6.46 -7.86
CA LYS A 72 2.58 -7.60 -7.07
C LYS A 72 1.53 -8.66 -6.80
N ILE A 73 0.29 -8.27 -6.52
CA ILE A 73 -0.82 -9.22 -6.32
C ILE A 73 -1.08 -10.00 -7.62
N ALA A 74 -1.19 -9.30 -8.76
CA ALA A 74 -1.41 -9.95 -10.04
C ALA A 74 -0.25 -10.90 -10.44
N GLU A 75 0.99 -10.52 -10.16
CA GLU A 75 2.17 -11.37 -10.35
C GLU A 75 2.12 -12.63 -9.47
N THR A 76 1.73 -12.48 -8.20
CA THR A 76 1.60 -13.61 -7.26
C THR A 76 0.51 -14.57 -7.71
N ASP A 77 -0.63 -14.06 -8.18
CA ASP A 77 -1.72 -14.88 -8.69
C ASP A 77 -1.32 -15.64 -9.96
N LYS A 78 -0.59 -14.99 -10.87
CA LYS A 78 -0.03 -15.65 -12.06
C LYS A 78 0.92 -16.78 -11.66
N ALA A 79 1.86 -16.54 -10.74
CA ALA A 79 2.79 -17.56 -10.27
C ALA A 79 2.06 -18.76 -9.65
N ASN A 80 1.05 -18.50 -8.82
CA ASN A 80 0.21 -19.56 -8.23
C ASN A 80 -0.54 -20.35 -9.30
N PHE A 81 -1.02 -19.70 -10.35
CA PHE A 81 -1.68 -20.38 -11.47
C PHE A 81 -0.70 -21.26 -12.26
N GLU A 82 0.50 -20.77 -12.53
CA GLU A 82 1.55 -21.55 -13.20
C GLU A 82 1.95 -22.80 -12.39
N ILE A 83 2.08 -22.67 -11.06
CA ILE A 83 2.34 -23.81 -10.16
C ILE A 83 1.19 -24.84 -10.26
N LYS A 84 -0.07 -24.39 -10.16
CA LYS A 84 -1.24 -25.30 -10.25
C LYS A 84 -1.35 -26.00 -11.60
N VAL A 85 -1.07 -25.29 -12.70
CA VAL A 85 -1.07 -25.89 -14.05
C VAL A 85 0.09 -26.88 -14.20
N GLY A 86 1.26 -26.57 -13.63
CA GLY A 86 2.39 -27.48 -13.57
C GLY A 86 2.05 -28.79 -12.85
N ASP A 87 1.46 -28.71 -11.65
CA ASP A 87 1.03 -29.88 -10.87
C ASP A 87 0.03 -30.75 -11.65
N VAL A 88 -0.98 -30.14 -12.28
CA VAL A 88 -1.99 -30.90 -13.05
C VAL A 88 -1.39 -31.54 -14.30
N LYS A 89 -0.44 -30.88 -14.97
CA LYS A 89 0.26 -31.47 -16.13
C LYS A 89 1.15 -32.63 -15.72
N SER A 90 1.89 -32.49 -14.62
CA SER A 90 2.74 -33.55 -14.06
C SER A 90 1.94 -34.75 -13.55
N ALA A 91 0.74 -34.52 -13.01
CA ALA A 91 -0.15 -35.60 -12.55
C ALA A 91 -0.82 -36.41 -13.69
N ARG A 92 -0.69 -35.96 -14.95
CA ARG A 92 -1.24 -36.64 -16.14
C ARG A 92 -0.16 -37.32 -17.00
N ALA A 93 1.11 -37.19 -16.65
CA ALA A 93 2.25 -37.86 -17.30
C ALA A 93 2.60 -39.15 -16.57
#